data_AF-A0A8H5CBQ4-F1
#
_entry.id   AF-A0A8H5CBQ4-F1
#
_cell.length_a   1.000
_cell.length_b   1.000
_cell.length_c   1.000
_cell.angle_alpha   90.00
_cell.angle_beta   90.00
_cell.angle_gamma   90.00
#
_symmetry.space_group_name_H-M   'P 1'
#
loop_
_entity.id
_entity.type
_entity.pdbx_description
1 polymer ?
#
loop_
_entity_poly.entity_id
_entity_poly.type
_entity_poly.pdbx_seq_one_letter_code
_entity_poly.pdbx_strand_id
1 'polypeptide(L)'
;MPMFYLHYRSAKEVHGFFGKHRGVVITTMGGRALVSKLTQNAYPQVTQIFRESRGKIKWISFGPRGQYIIYTEKTTHSNCWFINKYDVYLRSVSFGAGGAWVVVEGNGHVRCHGLDPNIIYALKKKPVRAAQLSQSSPLFYFIEYADGEIQCNLPESWRHNIREIQEMAICHSEPSYRHEIWTPPQTVFAFGHKSDMFLVTYAWGGRHYRRNIESRAINKAVEEYGIASAFSPGFSLGENSSCFIKKGDSTWLSPLTRQTYPIVWDVWSSGVPINWVAFGPHGRYIADTKFRVYTSRSNDILGEYDRNPVSLRCASFGYGGSWVIVDHSGNVRSHGLVAGVLKKIAAGNVRNIQLSITEEKHCYVEYTDCSIDFTLPEDWHVHVANVIGVSLLGPFKPLAFSGFPLLHRIDQSEAEFFSVSSQFSMHWTYRCPKLYSIYKISPSSHSQEYRYQAYSKRIGNEQKLWHGTARLCNLGNDGLENAEPCSNYKCSLCQIIKDGYSTRRAQPTAMYGRGIYTSKTSTKASGYCSGSGLKAVLLNNVALGNIFGTDEACKSITPPIGYDSVQSVKKYDITCVYDDDAIQPVYLILYE
;
A
#
# COMPACT_ATOMS: atom_id res chain seq x y z
N MET A 1 -14.42 12.07 7.90
CA MET A 1 -14.32 11.10 9.02
C MET A 1 -13.23 11.54 9.99
N PRO A 2 -13.49 11.61 11.30
CA PRO A 2 -12.41 11.64 12.29
C PRO A 2 -11.71 10.27 12.29
N MET A 3 -10.38 10.22 12.37
CA MET A 3 -9.58 8.99 12.44
C MET A 3 -8.97 8.93 13.84
N PHE A 4 -9.10 7.80 14.51
CA PHE A 4 -8.40 7.49 15.76
C PHE A 4 -7.14 6.69 15.38
N TYR A 5 -5.96 7.22 15.69
CA TYR A 5 -4.67 6.51 15.59
C TYR A 5 -4.23 6.04 16.97
N LEU A 6 -4.18 4.72 17.20
CA LEU A 6 -3.48 4.14 18.36
C LEU A 6 -1.98 4.07 18.04
N HIS A 7 -1.14 4.65 18.92
CA HIS A 7 0.31 4.60 18.79
C HIS A 7 0.94 4.01 20.06
N TYR A 8 1.56 2.84 19.95
CA TYR A 8 2.42 2.23 20.97
C TYR A 8 3.90 2.49 20.67
N ARG A 9 4.76 2.60 21.70
CA ARG A 9 6.20 2.90 21.57
C ARG A 9 7.12 1.84 22.21
N SER A 10 8.29 1.59 21.59
CA SER A 10 9.56 1.18 22.24
C SER A 10 10.74 2.07 21.76
N ALA A 11 11.91 1.98 22.41
CA ALA A 11 12.82 3.10 22.67
C ALA A 11 13.91 3.47 21.62
N LYS A 12 13.96 2.88 20.42
CA LYS A 12 14.99 3.26 19.41
C LYS A 12 14.48 3.03 17.99
N GLU A 13 13.86 4.03 17.35
CA GLU A 13 13.71 4.06 15.88
C GLU A 13 13.19 5.39 15.33
N VAL A 14 13.19 5.45 13.99
CA VAL A 14 12.89 6.60 13.15
C VAL A 14 11.39 6.83 13.02
N HIS A 15 10.90 8.04 13.32
CA HIS A 15 9.46 8.35 13.27
C HIS A 15 9.18 9.59 12.44
N GLY A 16 8.36 9.45 11.40
CA GLY A 16 7.72 10.54 10.68
C GLY A 16 6.35 10.87 11.28
N PHE A 17 6.13 12.11 11.73
CA PHE A 17 4.83 12.56 12.24
C PHE A 17 4.09 13.39 11.19
N PHE A 18 2.80 13.08 10.93
CA PHE A 18 1.97 13.83 9.99
C PHE A 18 0.85 14.58 10.70
N GLY A 19 0.88 15.91 10.62
CA GLY A 19 -0.23 16.77 11.03
C GLY A 19 -1.26 16.94 9.90
N LYS A 20 -2.55 16.75 10.20
CA LYS A 20 -3.69 16.84 9.25
C LYS A 20 -3.83 18.22 8.58
N HIS A 21 -3.23 19.25 9.16
CA HIS A 21 -3.10 20.57 8.55
C HIS A 21 -1.62 20.89 8.35
N ARG A 22 -1.21 21.09 7.08
CA ARG A 22 0.07 21.66 6.62
C ARG A 22 1.25 20.73 6.30
N GLY A 23 1.05 19.42 6.13
CA GLY A 23 2.11 18.55 5.58
C GLY A 23 3.40 18.56 6.40
N VAL A 24 3.24 18.67 7.72
CA VAL A 24 4.32 18.67 8.70
C VAL A 24 4.96 17.30 8.70
N VAL A 25 6.29 17.25 8.57
CA VAL A 25 7.11 16.04 8.72
C VAL A 25 8.24 16.35 9.70
N ILE A 26 8.36 15.54 10.73
CA ILE A 26 9.53 15.50 11.62
C ILE A 26 9.99 14.06 11.67
N THR A 27 11.29 13.83 11.45
CA THR A 27 11.92 12.50 11.45
C THR A 27 13.02 12.42 12.51
N THR A 28 12.93 11.54 13.51
CA THR A 28 14.01 11.35 14.52
C THR A 28 15.00 10.27 14.11
N MET A 29 16.23 10.59 13.72
CA MET A 29 17.31 9.62 13.46
C MET A 29 18.42 9.75 14.51
N GLY A 30 18.74 8.67 15.23
CA GLY A 30 19.91 8.62 16.12
C GLY A 30 19.94 9.69 17.22
N GLY A 31 18.77 10.08 17.76
CA GLY A 31 18.68 11.17 18.75
C GLY A 31 18.79 12.57 18.16
N ARG A 32 18.63 12.73 16.84
CA ARG A 32 18.49 14.01 16.13
C ARG A 32 17.21 14.00 15.32
N ALA A 33 16.27 14.91 15.58
CA ALA A 33 15.17 15.12 14.64
C ALA A 33 15.56 16.00 13.45
N LEU A 34 14.96 15.71 12.31
CA LEU A 34 14.98 16.52 11.11
C LEU A 34 13.60 17.15 10.96
N VAL A 35 13.55 18.47 10.88
CA VAL A 35 12.31 19.23 10.80
C VAL A 35 12.16 19.75 9.38
N SER A 36 11.11 19.34 8.66
CA SER A 36 10.87 19.79 7.29
C SER A 36 10.69 21.31 7.20
N LYS A 37 11.01 21.92 6.05
CA LYS A 37 10.81 23.37 5.82
C LYS A 37 9.35 23.81 6.04
N LEU A 38 8.39 22.95 5.71
CA LEU A 38 6.96 23.17 5.99
C LEU A 38 6.69 23.26 7.50
N THR A 39 7.27 22.36 8.29
CA THR A 39 7.17 22.39 9.75
C THR A 39 7.86 23.63 10.34
N GLN A 40 9.02 24.03 9.81
CA GLN A 40 9.74 25.22 10.27
C GLN A 40 8.89 26.49 10.09
N ASN A 41 8.20 26.61 8.95
CA ASN A 41 7.33 27.73 8.67
C ASN A 41 6.03 27.68 9.50
N ALA A 42 5.46 26.50 9.71
CA ALA A 42 4.19 26.35 10.44
C ALA A 42 4.35 26.44 11.97
N TYR A 43 5.53 26.09 12.50
CA TYR A 43 5.83 26.01 13.93
C TYR A 43 7.26 26.49 14.22
N PRO A 44 7.56 27.80 14.09
CA PRO A 44 8.91 28.32 14.30
C PRO A 44 9.41 28.07 15.73
N GLN A 45 8.51 28.08 16.72
CA GLN A 45 8.86 27.81 18.12
C GLN A 45 9.32 26.36 18.33
N VAL A 46 8.71 25.39 17.63
CA VAL A 46 9.14 23.98 17.68
C VAL A 46 10.56 23.83 17.12
N THR A 47 10.88 24.59 16.07
CA THR A 47 12.23 24.60 15.48
C THR A 47 13.25 25.21 16.43
N GLN A 48 12.87 26.27 17.15
CA GLN A 48 13.70 26.87 18.19
C GLN A 48 13.96 25.88 19.33
N ILE A 49 12.92 25.26 19.89
CA ILE A 49 13.04 24.22 20.93
C ILE A 49 13.91 23.06 20.43
N PHE A 50 13.78 22.69 19.15
CA PHE A 50 14.60 21.66 18.54
C PHE A 50 16.11 22.02 18.53
N ARG A 51 16.44 23.27 18.19
CA ARG A 51 17.82 23.78 18.24
C ARG A 51 18.35 23.84 19.68
N GLU A 52 17.56 24.36 20.61
CA GLU A 52 17.94 24.57 22.01
C GLU A 52 18.10 23.24 22.78
N SER A 53 17.24 22.25 22.50
CA SER A 53 17.32 20.91 23.09
C SER A 53 18.48 20.06 22.54
N ARG A 54 19.29 20.60 21.61
CA ARG A 54 20.40 19.89 20.93
C ARG A 54 19.96 18.54 20.34
N GLY A 55 18.72 18.47 19.83
CA GLY A 55 18.15 17.26 19.25
C GLY A 55 17.57 16.25 20.24
N LYS A 56 17.65 16.47 21.56
CA LYS A 56 17.16 15.54 22.59
C LYS A 56 15.66 15.61 22.84
N ILE A 57 14.88 15.72 21.76
CA ILE A 57 13.42 15.58 21.82
C ILE A 57 13.10 14.10 21.79
N LYS A 58 12.46 13.62 22.86
CA LYS A 58 12.04 12.24 22.99
C LYS A 58 10.69 12.01 22.33
N TRP A 59 9.83 13.03 22.29
CA TRP A 59 8.48 12.91 21.74
C TRP A 59 7.90 14.28 21.34
N ILE A 60 7.12 14.33 20.27
CA ILE A 60 6.35 15.51 19.86
C ILE A 60 5.01 15.07 19.28
N SER A 61 3.95 15.81 19.55
CA SER A 61 2.69 15.70 18.82
C SER A 61 2.08 17.05 18.59
N PHE A 62 1.35 17.14 17.48
CA PHE A 62 0.69 18.33 17.01
C PHE A 62 -0.81 18.18 17.16
N GLY A 63 -1.41 19.14 17.84
CA GLY A 63 -2.85 19.31 17.97
C GLY A 63 -3.43 20.20 16.87
N PRO A 64 -4.76 20.35 16.85
CA PRO A 64 -5.42 21.31 15.99
C PRO A 64 -4.99 22.74 16.33
N ARG A 65 -5.15 23.66 15.36
CA ARG A 65 -4.91 25.11 15.54
C ARG A 65 -3.50 25.49 16.02
N GLY A 66 -2.49 24.69 15.66
CA GLY A 66 -1.11 25.02 15.98
C GLY A 66 -0.68 24.63 17.40
N GLN A 67 -1.50 23.87 18.13
CA GLN A 67 -1.10 23.30 19.41
C GLN A 67 -0.05 22.22 19.21
N TYR A 68 0.82 22.03 20.20
CA TYR A 68 1.76 20.92 20.23
C TYR A 68 2.19 20.61 21.67
N ILE A 69 2.62 19.37 21.89
CA ILE A 69 3.24 18.91 23.14
C ILE A 69 4.61 18.36 22.75
N ILE A 70 5.67 18.86 23.38
CA ILE A 70 7.04 18.38 23.21
C ILE A 70 7.54 17.83 24.55
N TYR A 71 8.16 16.66 24.51
CA TYR A 71 8.86 16.07 25.63
C TYR A 71 10.36 16.00 25.32
N THR A 72 11.17 16.68 26.13
CA THR A 72 12.64 16.76 26.01
C THR A 72 13.31 16.13 27.22
N GLU A 73 14.57 15.73 27.07
CA GLU A 73 15.32 15.06 28.14
C GLU A 73 15.90 16.02 29.19
N LYS A 74 16.19 17.30 28.85
CA LYS A 74 17.05 18.16 29.70
C LYS A 74 16.87 19.70 29.67
N THR A 75 15.91 20.33 28.98
CA THR A 75 15.90 21.83 28.90
C THR A 75 14.54 22.50 29.10
N THR A 76 14.56 23.57 29.91
CA THR A 76 13.49 24.53 30.21
C THR A 76 13.44 25.64 29.17
N HIS A 77 12.28 25.88 28.54
CA HIS A 77 12.00 27.11 27.78
C HIS A 77 10.59 27.61 28.08
N SER A 78 10.41 28.92 28.23
CA SER A 78 9.16 29.58 28.59
C SER A 78 8.39 30.03 27.34
N ASN A 79 7.22 29.41 27.09
CA ASN A 79 6.02 29.94 26.39
C ASN A 79 5.08 28.83 25.83
N CYS A 80 5.19 27.59 26.30
CA CYS A 80 4.28 26.49 25.96
C CYS A 80 4.00 25.62 27.19
N TRP A 81 2.89 24.89 27.23
CA TRP A 81 2.53 24.03 28.36
C TRP A 81 3.48 22.81 28.42
N PHE A 82 4.59 22.93 29.14
CA PHE A 82 5.59 21.86 29.30
C PHE A 82 5.22 20.93 30.46
N ILE A 83 5.22 19.62 30.20
CA ILE A 83 5.25 18.60 31.25
C ILE A 83 6.73 18.39 31.63
N ASN A 84 7.20 19.21 32.55
CA ASN A 84 8.55 19.10 33.10
C ASN A 84 8.52 18.26 34.37
N LYS A 85 8.86 16.97 34.26
CA LYS A 85 9.27 16.18 35.41
C LYS A 85 10.36 15.21 34.96
N TYR A 86 11.50 15.25 35.64
CA TYR A 86 12.55 14.25 35.48
C TYR A 86 11.97 12.85 35.77
N ASP A 87 12.39 11.86 34.99
CA ASP A 87 12.12 10.41 35.12
C ASP A 87 10.75 9.83 34.74
N VAL A 88 9.85 10.58 34.08
CA VAL A 88 8.56 9.99 33.67
C VAL A 88 8.45 9.85 32.15
N TYR A 89 8.55 8.60 31.65
CA TYR A 89 8.32 8.32 30.23
C TYR A 89 6.84 8.52 29.88
N LEU A 90 6.53 9.06 28.70
CA LEU A 90 5.14 9.20 28.23
C LEU A 90 4.71 7.93 27.48
N ARG A 91 3.53 7.38 27.83
CA ARG A 91 2.91 6.23 27.15
C ARG A 91 2.02 6.64 25.99
N SER A 92 1.15 7.63 26.20
CA SER A 92 0.16 8.06 25.21
C SER A 92 -0.09 9.55 25.34
N VAL A 93 -0.41 10.21 24.23
CA VAL A 93 -0.83 11.61 24.22
C VAL A 93 -1.83 11.82 23.11
N SER A 94 -2.87 12.58 23.38
CA SER A 94 -3.91 12.86 22.39
C SER A 94 -4.45 14.28 22.52
N PHE A 95 -4.82 14.86 21.38
CA PHE A 95 -5.49 16.16 21.29
C PHE A 95 -6.94 15.97 20.84
N GLY A 96 -7.86 16.59 21.57
CA GLY A 96 -9.29 16.58 21.31
C GLY A 96 -9.82 17.90 20.75
N ALA A 97 -11.15 17.95 20.57
CA ALA A 97 -11.87 19.15 20.17
C ALA A 97 -11.65 20.30 21.19
N GLY A 98 -11.80 21.54 20.72
CA GLY A 98 -11.65 22.72 21.58
C GLY A 98 -10.22 22.97 22.09
N GLY A 99 -9.24 22.21 21.60
CA GLY A 99 -7.86 22.28 22.06
C GLY A 99 -7.60 21.54 23.37
N ALA A 100 -8.49 20.61 23.72
CA ALA A 100 -8.31 19.71 24.84
C ALA A 100 -7.15 18.75 24.58
N TRP A 101 -6.50 18.27 25.63
CA TRP A 101 -5.45 17.28 25.50
C TRP A 101 -5.36 16.37 26.72
N VAL A 102 -4.79 15.19 26.50
CA VAL A 102 -4.48 14.19 27.53
C VAL A 102 -3.08 13.64 27.29
N VAL A 103 -2.32 13.48 28.37
CA VAL A 103 -0.98 12.88 28.41
C VAL A 103 -0.98 11.81 29.48
N VAL A 104 -0.64 10.60 29.08
CA VAL A 104 -0.54 9.42 29.94
C VAL A 104 0.92 9.13 30.19
N GLU A 105 1.30 9.15 31.46
CA GLU A 105 2.63 8.87 31.97
C GLU A 105 2.88 7.36 32.09
N GLY A 106 4.14 6.98 32.21
CA GLY A 106 4.62 5.59 32.26
C GLY A 106 4.13 4.78 33.44
N ASN A 107 3.83 5.46 34.53
CA ASN A 107 3.20 4.92 35.74
C ASN A 107 1.66 4.90 35.65
N GLY A 108 1.08 5.28 34.52
CA GLY A 108 -0.37 5.37 34.31
C GLY A 108 -1.04 6.61 34.86
N HIS A 109 -0.27 7.57 35.40
CA HIS A 109 -0.78 8.87 35.82
C HIS A 109 -1.15 9.72 34.59
N VAL A 110 -2.23 10.51 34.72
CA VAL A 110 -2.77 11.28 33.59
C VAL A 110 -2.71 12.77 33.88
N ARG A 111 -2.20 13.53 32.92
CA ARG A 111 -2.35 14.99 32.87
C ARG A 111 -3.27 15.35 31.73
N CYS A 112 -4.19 16.26 31.96
CA CYS A 112 -5.12 16.69 30.93
C CYS A 112 -5.53 18.15 31.11
N HIS A 113 -6.04 18.75 30.04
CA HIS A 113 -6.57 20.11 30.03
C HIS A 113 -7.76 20.20 29.08
N GLY A 114 -8.75 21.01 29.45
CA GLY A 114 -9.92 21.31 28.62
C GLY A 114 -10.83 20.11 28.33
N LEU A 115 -10.76 19.05 29.13
CA LEU A 115 -11.62 17.87 28.97
C LEU A 115 -12.95 18.05 29.67
N ASP A 116 -13.98 17.41 29.11
CA ASP A 116 -15.28 17.26 29.77
C ASP A 116 -15.13 16.54 31.14
N PRO A 117 -15.88 16.96 32.19
CA PRO A 117 -15.78 16.36 33.52
C PRO A 117 -15.96 14.84 33.55
N ASN A 118 -16.78 14.27 32.66
CA ASN A 118 -16.97 12.81 32.59
C ASN A 118 -15.72 12.10 32.08
N ILE A 119 -14.96 12.73 31.17
CA ILE A 119 -13.69 12.20 30.69
C ILE A 119 -12.64 12.28 31.80
N ILE A 120 -12.61 13.37 32.57
CA ILE A 120 -11.71 13.52 33.72
C ILE A 120 -12.02 12.45 34.78
N TYR A 121 -13.30 12.21 35.06
CA TYR A 121 -13.73 11.14 35.97
C TYR A 121 -13.27 9.77 35.47
N ALA A 122 -13.46 9.47 34.18
CA ALA A 122 -12.99 8.24 33.55
C ALA A 122 -11.46 8.07 33.66
N LEU A 123 -10.68 9.11 33.36
CA LEU A 123 -9.21 9.07 33.43
C LEU A 123 -8.68 8.89 34.86
N LYS A 124 -9.45 9.30 35.89
CA LYS A 124 -9.08 9.16 37.30
C LYS A 124 -9.51 7.83 37.93
N LYS A 125 -10.36 7.05 37.26
CA LYS A 125 -10.92 5.79 37.77
C LYS A 125 -9.84 4.76 38.09
N LYS A 126 -8.85 4.62 37.21
CA LYS A 126 -7.76 3.62 37.27
C LYS A 126 -6.51 4.13 36.55
N PRO A 127 -5.32 3.54 36.79
CA PRO A 127 -4.13 3.85 35.99
C PRO A 127 -4.40 3.63 34.50
N VAL A 128 -4.08 4.63 33.68
CA VAL A 128 -4.38 4.61 32.24
C VAL A 128 -3.18 4.09 31.47
N ARG A 129 -3.40 3.18 30.51
CA ARG A 129 -2.38 2.70 29.58
C ARG A 129 -2.31 3.58 28.34
N ALA A 130 -3.46 3.89 27.75
CA ALA A 130 -3.59 4.77 26.60
C ALA A 130 -4.89 5.57 26.64
N ALA A 131 -4.89 6.78 26.09
CA ALA A 131 -6.07 7.61 25.99
C ALA A 131 -6.07 8.37 24.66
N GLN A 132 -7.22 8.39 24.00
CA GLN A 132 -7.45 9.07 22.74
C GLN A 132 -8.72 9.91 22.77
N LEU A 133 -8.60 11.15 22.28
CA LEU A 133 -9.67 12.13 22.22
C LEU A 133 -10.11 12.35 20.78
N SER A 134 -11.40 12.59 20.58
CA SER A 134 -11.91 12.99 19.28
C SER A 134 -11.60 14.45 18.99
N GLN A 135 -11.06 14.72 17.81
CA GLN A 135 -10.87 16.11 17.33
C GLN A 135 -12.18 16.78 16.89
N SER A 136 -13.24 16.01 16.65
CA SER A 136 -14.53 16.50 16.15
C SER A 136 -15.59 16.69 17.21
N SER A 137 -15.43 16.10 18.39
CA SER A 137 -16.39 16.21 19.50
C SER A 137 -15.67 16.24 20.84
N PRO A 138 -16.02 17.16 21.76
CA PRO A 138 -15.43 17.19 23.11
C PRO A 138 -15.92 16.04 23.99
N LEU A 139 -16.97 15.32 23.59
CA LEU A 139 -17.58 14.25 24.38
C LEU A 139 -17.08 12.86 24.01
N PHE A 140 -16.36 12.71 22.88
CA PHE A 140 -15.94 11.41 22.38
C PHE A 140 -14.50 11.07 22.73
N TYR A 141 -14.31 9.89 23.32
CA TYR A 141 -13.02 9.41 23.80
C TYR A 141 -12.92 7.88 23.81
N PHE A 142 -11.68 7.41 23.89
CA PHE A 142 -11.30 6.03 24.12
C PHE A 142 -10.20 6.00 25.20
N ILE A 143 -10.39 5.21 26.26
CA ILE A 143 -9.43 5.02 27.35
C ILE A 143 -9.20 3.52 27.51
N GLU A 144 -7.95 3.11 27.46
CA GLU A 144 -7.48 1.77 27.84
C GLU A 144 -6.80 1.89 29.19
N TYR A 145 -7.26 1.15 30.20
CA TYR A 145 -6.67 1.10 31.52
C TYR A 145 -5.51 0.10 31.57
N ALA A 146 -4.66 0.20 32.61
CA ALA A 146 -3.50 -0.67 32.78
C ALA A 146 -3.86 -2.15 32.99
N ASP A 147 -5.08 -2.44 33.45
CA ASP A 147 -5.64 -3.78 33.61
C ASP A 147 -6.30 -4.32 32.33
N GLY A 148 -6.26 -3.57 31.22
CA GLY A 148 -6.87 -3.94 29.95
C GLY A 148 -8.36 -3.60 29.82
N GLU A 149 -9.01 -3.08 30.87
CA GLU A 149 -10.38 -2.57 30.74
C GLU A 149 -10.41 -1.39 29.75
N ILE A 150 -11.42 -1.36 28.88
CA ILE A 150 -11.62 -0.28 27.92
C ILE A 150 -12.90 0.48 28.27
N GLN A 151 -12.78 1.80 28.43
CA GLN A 151 -13.90 2.72 28.57
C GLN A 151 -13.90 3.71 27.40
N CYS A 152 -15.02 3.81 26.68
CA CYS A 152 -15.14 4.73 25.57
C CYS A 152 -16.53 5.37 25.53
N ASN A 153 -16.61 6.58 24.98
CA ASN A 153 -17.86 7.20 24.58
C ASN A 153 -17.69 7.59 23.11
N LEU A 154 -18.37 6.89 22.21
CA LEU A 154 -18.25 7.07 20.77
C LEU A 154 -19.63 7.21 20.12
N PRO A 155 -19.70 7.76 18.88
CA PRO A 155 -20.93 7.74 18.10
C PRO A 155 -21.50 6.32 18.00
N GLU A 156 -22.82 6.20 18.00
CA GLU A 156 -23.51 4.91 17.97
C GLU A 156 -23.10 4.06 16.76
N SER A 157 -22.87 4.70 15.61
CA SER A 157 -22.39 4.05 14.38
C SER A 157 -21.01 3.39 14.48
N TRP A 158 -20.27 3.61 15.57
CA TRP A 158 -18.92 3.07 15.78
C TRP A 158 -18.87 1.95 16.83
N ARG A 159 -19.95 1.74 17.59
CA ARG A 159 -19.97 0.80 18.72
C ARG A 159 -19.82 -0.66 18.29
N HIS A 160 -20.27 -1.02 17.08
CA HIS A 160 -20.14 -2.38 16.54
C HIS A 160 -18.66 -2.78 16.30
N ASN A 161 -17.83 -1.86 15.80
CA ASN A 161 -16.41 -2.14 15.51
C ASN A 161 -15.55 -2.31 16.77
N ILE A 162 -16.01 -1.81 17.93
CA ILE A 162 -15.25 -1.92 19.19
C ILE A 162 -15.44 -3.26 19.88
N ARG A 163 -16.60 -3.92 19.75
CA ARG A 163 -16.76 -5.28 20.28
C ARG A 163 -15.74 -6.23 19.65
N GLU A 164 -15.53 -6.12 18.35
CA GLU A 164 -14.49 -6.88 17.64
C GLU A 164 -13.07 -6.56 18.16
N ILE A 165 -12.76 -5.29 18.43
CA ILE A 165 -11.46 -4.89 19.01
C ILE A 165 -11.30 -5.37 20.47
N GLN A 166 -12.38 -5.37 21.26
CA GLN A 166 -12.38 -5.87 22.64
C GLN A 166 -12.18 -7.40 22.68
N GLU A 167 -12.86 -8.14 21.79
CA GLU A 167 -12.70 -9.59 21.64
C GLU A 167 -11.27 -9.96 21.21
N MET A 168 -10.65 -9.14 20.34
CA MET A 168 -9.24 -9.31 19.97
C MET A 168 -8.27 -8.98 21.12
N ALA A 169 -8.57 -8.00 21.96
CA ALA A 169 -7.70 -7.60 23.07
C ALA A 169 -7.70 -8.63 24.23
N ILE A 170 -8.84 -9.26 24.50
CA ILE A 170 -8.99 -10.30 25.54
C ILE A 170 -8.21 -11.57 25.16
N CYS A 171 -8.06 -11.89 23.88
CA CYS A 171 -7.25 -13.01 23.41
C CYS A 171 -5.72 -12.84 23.60
N HIS A 172 -5.26 -11.67 24.06
CA HIS A 172 -3.82 -11.37 24.23
C HIS A 172 -3.39 -11.15 25.68
N SER A 173 -4.26 -11.37 26.67
CA SER A 173 -3.92 -11.24 28.08
C SER A 173 -3.38 -12.56 28.68
N GLU A 174 -2.19 -12.98 28.23
CA GLU A 174 -1.12 -13.73 28.95
C GLU A 174 -0.02 -14.06 27.92
N PRO A 175 1.26 -13.69 28.14
CA PRO A 175 2.04 -14.09 29.32
C PRO A 175 2.89 -12.97 29.97
N SER A 176 3.49 -13.34 31.10
CA SER A 176 4.45 -12.60 31.92
C SER A 176 5.47 -11.76 31.15
N TYR A 177 5.58 -10.48 31.54
CA TYR A 177 6.61 -9.53 31.12
C TYR A 177 8.03 -10.09 31.36
N ARG A 178 8.68 -10.61 30.31
CA ARG A 178 10.15 -10.58 30.17
C ARG A 178 10.49 -9.60 29.05
N HIS A 179 11.60 -8.88 29.22
CA HIS A 179 12.13 -7.93 28.25
C HIS A 179 12.52 -8.62 26.94
N GLU A 180 11.57 -8.86 26.04
CA GLU A 180 11.86 -9.34 24.69
C GLU A 180 12.01 -8.17 23.71
N ILE A 181 13.10 -8.23 22.95
CA ILE A 181 13.53 -7.24 21.96
C ILE A 181 12.49 -7.22 20.83
N TRP A 182 11.95 -6.05 20.53
CA TRP A 182 11.06 -5.87 19.38
C TRP A 182 11.81 -6.20 18.09
N THR A 183 11.35 -7.23 17.36
CA THR A 183 11.84 -7.56 16.03
C THR A 183 11.06 -6.78 14.97
N PRO A 184 11.74 -6.16 13.99
CA PRO A 184 11.07 -5.43 12.91
C PRO A 184 10.15 -6.34 12.09
N PRO A 185 9.06 -5.79 11.49
CA PRO A 185 8.09 -6.53 10.71
C PRO A 185 8.79 -7.42 9.67
N GLN A 186 8.33 -8.66 9.57
CA GLN A 186 8.86 -9.62 8.60
C GLN A 186 8.02 -9.59 7.33
N THR A 187 8.69 -9.46 6.19
CA THR A 187 8.09 -9.71 4.88
C THR A 187 8.34 -11.17 4.54
N VAL A 188 7.25 -11.93 4.41
CA VAL A 188 7.35 -13.31 3.91
C VAL A 188 7.06 -13.27 2.43
N PHE A 189 8.07 -13.61 1.63
CA PHE A 189 7.98 -13.76 0.19
C PHE A 189 8.25 -15.22 -0.15
N ALA A 190 7.51 -15.81 -1.09
CA ALA A 190 7.78 -17.15 -1.60
C ALA A 190 7.41 -17.24 -3.08
N PHE A 191 8.34 -17.75 -3.89
CA PHE A 191 8.06 -18.16 -5.27
C PHE A 191 7.38 -19.54 -5.29
N GLY A 192 6.38 -19.73 -6.14
CA GLY A 192 5.79 -21.02 -6.44
C GLY A 192 6.33 -21.60 -7.75
N HIS A 193 6.02 -22.89 -7.99
CA HIS A 193 6.56 -23.65 -9.12
C HIS A 193 6.01 -23.30 -10.49
N LYS A 194 4.82 -22.74 -10.56
CA LYS A 194 4.33 -22.11 -11.78
C LYS A 194 4.71 -20.63 -11.72
N SER A 195 5.13 -20.06 -12.84
CA SER A 195 5.61 -18.67 -13.03
C SER A 195 4.73 -17.58 -12.40
N ASP A 196 3.51 -17.92 -11.98
CA ASP A 196 2.51 -16.98 -11.51
C ASP A 196 2.08 -17.18 -10.05
N MET A 197 2.61 -18.19 -9.36
CA MET A 197 2.30 -18.42 -7.94
C MET A 197 3.29 -17.66 -7.08
N PHE A 198 2.80 -16.67 -6.32
CA PHE A 198 3.57 -16.09 -5.24
C PHE A 198 2.66 -15.61 -4.12
N LEU A 199 3.25 -15.56 -2.93
CA LEU A 199 2.63 -15.02 -1.74
C LEU A 199 3.57 -13.97 -1.15
N VAL A 200 3.04 -12.76 -0.98
CA VAL A 200 3.72 -11.72 -0.20
C VAL A 200 2.84 -11.37 0.98
N THR A 201 3.39 -11.48 2.19
CA THR A 201 2.68 -11.09 3.40
C THR A 201 3.50 -10.11 4.21
N TYR A 202 2.83 -9.09 4.73
CA TYR A 202 3.41 -8.15 5.68
C TYR A 202 2.76 -8.36 7.06
N ALA A 203 3.59 -8.67 8.06
CA ALA A 203 3.12 -9.02 9.40
C ALA A 203 2.33 -7.90 10.09
N TRP A 204 2.52 -6.64 9.68
CA TRP A 204 1.91 -5.46 10.29
C TRP A 204 0.73 -4.94 9.46
N GLY A 205 -0.42 -5.60 9.59
CA GLY A 205 -1.69 -5.11 9.04
C GLY A 205 -2.55 -6.12 8.30
N GLY A 206 -2.23 -7.42 8.37
CA GLY A 206 -3.05 -8.50 7.80
C GLY A 206 -3.21 -8.42 6.27
N ARG A 207 -2.33 -7.65 5.59
CA ARG A 207 -2.36 -7.55 4.14
C ARG A 207 -1.55 -8.70 3.56
N HIS A 208 -2.25 -9.55 2.83
CA HIS A 208 -1.67 -10.67 2.09
C HIS A 208 -2.00 -10.45 0.62
N TYR A 209 -0.98 -10.48 -0.24
CA TYR A 209 -1.20 -10.50 -1.68
C TYR A 209 -0.91 -11.91 -2.19
N ARG A 210 -1.88 -12.48 -2.91
CA ARG A 210 -1.81 -13.82 -3.49
C ARG A 210 -2.11 -13.74 -4.97
N ARG A 211 -1.30 -14.39 -5.80
CA ARG A 211 -1.61 -14.60 -7.22
C ARG A 211 -1.60 -16.09 -7.52
N ASN A 212 -2.65 -16.56 -8.21
CA ASN A 212 -2.80 -17.91 -8.76
C ASN A 212 -2.57 -19.08 -7.78
N ILE A 213 -2.85 -18.91 -6.48
CA ILE A 213 -2.88 -20.02 -5.51
C ILE A 213 -4.21 -20.77 -5.67
N GLU A 214 -4.26 -21.72 -6.61
CA GLU A 214 -5.47 -22.49 -6.95
C GLU A 214 -5.85 -23.54 -5.89
N SER A 215 -4.93 -23.93 -5.00
CA SER A 215 -5.19 -24.99 -4.04
C SER A 215 -6.07 -24.51 -2.88
N ARG A 216 -7.32 -25.01 -2.84
CA ARG A 216 -8.24 -24.83 -1.69
C ARG A 216 -7.59 -25.25 -0.37
N ALA A 217 -6.75 -26.28 -0.39
CA ALA A 217 -6.04 -26.75 0.81
C ALA A 217 -5.04 -25.71 1.33
N ILE A 218 -4.32 -25.02 0.43
CA ILE A 218 -3.42 -23.93 0.82
C ILE A 218 -4.21 -22.75 1.37
N ASN A 219 -5.31 -22.36 0.72
CA ASN A 219 -6.14 -21.25 1.21
C ASN A 219 -6.74 -21.55 2.59
N LYS A 220 -7.30 -22.74 2.77
CA LYS A 220 -7.81 -23.22 4.05
C LYS A 220 -6.73 -23.25 5.13
N ALA A 221 -5.53 -23.78 4.82
CA ALA A 221 -4.44 -23.81 5.78
C ALA A 221 -3.94 -22.40 6.15
N VAL A 222 -3.88 -21.48 5.19
CA VAL A 222 -3.53 -20.08 5.47
C VAL A 222 -4.61 -19.40 6.33
N GLU A 223 -5.88 -19.72 6.16
CA GLU A 223 -6.99 -19.22 6.99
C GLU A 223 -6.97 -19.83 8.40
N GLU A 224 -6.81 -21.15 8.52
CA GLU A 224 -6.83 -21.88 9.79
C GLU A 224 -5.58 -21.61 10.63
N TYR A 225 -4.40 -21.67 10.02
CA TYR A 225 -3.15 -21.46 10.73
C TYR A 225 -2.82 -19.97 10.83
N GLY A 226 -3.19 -19.13 9.87
CA GLY A 226 -2.80 -17.72 9.82
C GLY A 226 -1.31 -17.54 9.54
N ILE A 227 -0.96 -16.53 8.74
CA ILE A 227 0.46 -16.16 8.49
C ILE A 227 0.91 -15.05 9.46
N ALA A 228 0.01 -14.60 10.34
CA ALA A 228 0.11 -13.29 10.98
C ALA A 228 0.91 -13.21 12.29
N SER A 229 1.70 -14.22 12.67
CA SER A 229 2.56 -14.07 13.86
C SER A 229 3.94 -13.52 13.46
N ALA A 230 4.32 -12.39 14.04
CA ALA A 230 5.57 -11.65 13.76
C ALA A 230 6.87 -12.44 14.06
N PHE A 231 6.75 -13.70 14.49
CA PHE A 231 7.84 -14.49 15.07
C PHE A 231 8.03 -15.87 14.40
N SER A 232 7.35 -16.21 13.31
CA SER A 232 7.58 -17.50 12.62
C SER A 232 7.65 -17.35 11.10
N PRO A 233 8.87 -17.26 10.52
CA PRO A 233 9.09 -17.06 9.09
C PRO A 233 8.89 -18.32 8.24
N GLY A 234 8.30 -19.40 8.77
CA GLY A 234 8.27 -20.68 8.07
C GLY A 234 7.11 -20.79 7.10
N PHE A 235 7.08 -20.00 6.02
CA PHE A 235 6.19 -20.28 4.88
C PHE A 235 7.03 -20.61 3.65
N SER A 236 6.73 -21.72 2.98
CA SER A 236 7.42 -22.08 1.74
C SER A 236 6.50 -22.85 0.81
N LEU A 237 6.65 -22.59 -0.49
CA LEU A 237 5.92 -23.24 -1.58
C LEU A 237 6.87 -24.14 -2.35
N GLY A 238 6.38 -25.32 -2.73
CA GLY A 238 7.09 -26.30 -3.53
C GLY A 238 6.30 -26.72 -4.76
N GLU A 239 6.82 -27.74 -5.43
CA GLU A 239 6.17 -28.40 -6.57
C GLU A 239 4.83 -29.02 -6.19
N ASN A 240 3.93 -29.13 -7.18
CA ASN A 240 2.62 -29.77 -7.04
C ASN A 240 1.80 -29.22 -5.86
N SER A 241 1.87 -27.90 -5.62
CA SER A 241 1.18 -27.24 -4.50
C SER A 241 1.58 -27.78 -3.13
N SER A 242 2.78 -28.35 -3.03
CA SER A 242 3.39 -28.66 -1.74
C SER A 242 3.66 -27.36 -0.99
N CYS A 243 3.38 -27.30 0.30
CA CYS A 243 3.77 -26.16 1.11
C CYS A 243 4.00 -26.53 2.57
N PHE A 244 4.73 -25.64 3.23
CA PHE A 244 5.08 -25.70 4.65
C PHE A 244 4.65 -24.40 5.30
N ILE A 245 4.01 -24.51 6.46
CA ILE A 245 3.58 -23.38 7.29
C ILE A 245 4.04 -23.64 8.72
N LYS A 246 4.69 -22.66 9.35
CA LYS A 246 5.06 -22.68 10.77
C LYS A 246 4.40 -21.51 11.49
N LYS A 247 3.78 -21.79 12.64
CA LYS A 247 3.23 -20.79 13.55
C LYS A 247 3.62 -21.14 14.99
N GLY A 248 4.60 -20.41 15.53
CA GLY A 248 5.19 -20.76 16.83
C GLY A 248 5.85 -22.13 16.73
N ASP A 249 5.51 -23.03 17.66
CA ASP A 249 6.00 -24.40 17.66
C ASP A 249 5.16 -25.36 16.78
N SER A 250 4.02 -24.89 16.27
CA SER A 250 3.17 -25.67 15.39
C SER A 250 3.67 -25.60 13.95
N THR A 251 3.74 -26.76 13.29
CA THR A 251 4.08 -26.86 11.87
C THR A 251 2.99 -27.62 11.13
N TRP A 252 2.74 -27.22 9.89
CA TRP A 252 1.81 -27.89 8.99
C TRP A 252 2.47 -28.10 7.63
N LEU A 253 2.30 -29.29 7.09
CA LEU A 253 2.66 -29.63 5.71
C LEU A 253 1.40 -29.94 4.93
N SER A 254 1.34 -29.48 3.69
CA SER A 254 0.29 -29.91 2.78
C SER A 254 0.37 -31.44 2.55
N PRO A 255 -0.77 -32.14 2.40
CA PRO A 255 -0.75 -33.58 2.09
C PRO A 255 0.03 -33.93 0.81
N LEU A 256 0.10 -32.99 -0.15
CA LEU A 256 0.82 -33.14 -1.42
C LEU A 256 2.35 -33.19 -1.23
N THR A 257 2.85 -32.68 -0.10
CA THR A 257 4.26 -32.78 0.27
C THR A 257 4.69 -34.25 0.41
N ARG A 258 3.80 -35.16 0.85
CA ARG A 258 4.10 -36.60 0.96
C ARG A 258 4.51 -37.22 -0.37
N GLN A 259 3.88 -36.80 -1.46
CA GLN A 259 4.16 -37.33 -2.80
C GLN A 259 5.42 -36.71 -3.39
N THR A 260 5.60 -35.40 -3.21
CA THR A 260 6.63 -34.63 -3.91
C THR A 260 7.95 -34.57 -3.15
N TYR A 261 7.90 -34.56 -1.81
CA TYR A 261 9.04 -34.45 -0.91
C TYR A 261 8.92 -35.47 0.25
N PRO A 262 8.94 -36.80 -0.05
CA PRO A 262 8.62 -37.84 0.93
C PRO A 262 9.52 -37.79 2.18
N ILE A 263 10.80 -37.46 2.04
CA ILE A 263 11.70 -37.37 3.21
C ILE A 263 11.31 -36.19 4.12
N VAL A 264 10.92 -35.03 3.56
CA VAL A 264 10.45 -33.91 4.37
C VAL A 264 9.18 -34.30 5.14
N TRP A 265 8.29 -35.05 4.49
CA TRP A 265 7.09 -35.59 5.12
C TRP A 265 7.42 -36.59 6.24
N ASP A 266 8.37 -37.49 6.03
CA ASP A 266 8.79 -38.47 7.05
C ASP A 266 9.41 -37.77 8.27
N VAL A 267 10.24 -36.75 8.05
CA VAL A 267 10.80 -35.93 9.14
C VAL A 267 9.70 -35.23 9.92
N TRP A 268 8.75 -34.59 9.24
CA TRP A 268 7.64 -33.90 9.90
C TRP A 268 6.73 -34.87 10.66
N SER A 269 6.36 -35.99 10.05
CA SER A 269 5.47 -37.00 10.65
C SER A 269 6.10 -37.79 11.79
N SER A 270 7.43 -37.81 11.89
CA SER A 270 8.16 -38.37 13.05
C SER A 270 8.03 -37.52 14.32
N GLY A 271 7.42 -36.32 14.24
CA GLY A 271 7.27 -35.39 15.36
C GLY A 271 8.52 -34.54 15.62
N VAL A 272 9.56 -34.63 14.78
CA VAL A 272 10.73 -33.76 14.87
C VAL A 272 10.34 -32.33 14.49
N PRO A 273 10.55 -31.32 15.36
CA PRO A 273 10.23 -29.94 15.05
C PRO A 273 11.06 -29.42 13.88
N ILE A 274 10.37 -29.04 12.81
CA ILE A 274 10.97 -28.40 11.63
C ILE A 274 10.98 -26.88 11.86
N ASN A 275 12.16 -26.27 11.74
CA ASN A 275 12.32 -24.83 11.88
C ASN A 275 11.84 -24.10 10.63
N TRP A 276 12.26 -24.56 9.46
CA TRP A 276 11.85 -24.06 8.15
C TRP A 276 12.20 -25.10 7.08
N VAL A 277 11.60 -24.98 5.89
CA VAL A 277 11.85 -25.85 4.73
C VAL A 277 12.01 -25.00 3.48
N ALA A 278 13.05 -25.17 2.68
CA ALA A 278 13.07 -24.69 1.30
C ALA A 278 12.76 -25.87 0.37
N PHE A 279 11.68 -25.74 -0.39
CA PHE A 279 11.37 -26.66 -1.47
C PHE A 279 12.05 -26.19 -2.75
N GLY A 280 12.61 -27.12 -3.50
CA GLY A 280 13.24 -26.91 -4.79
C GLY A 280 12.63 -27.79 -5.88
N PRO A 281 13.05 -27.58 -7.14
CA PRO A 281 12.54 -28.35 -8.27
C PRO A 281 13.01 -29.81 -8.21
N HIS A 282 12.22 -30.69 -8.82
CA HIS A 282 12.41 -32.13 -8.92
C HIS A 282 12.60 -32.81 -7.56
N GLY A 283 11.76 -32.47 -6.58
CA GLY A 283 11.83 -33.07 -5.25
C GLY A 283 13.05 -32.65 -4.42
N ARG A 284 13.81 -31.62 -4.84
CA ARG A 284 14.92 -31.09 -4.04
C ARG A 284 14.42 -30.36 -2.81
N TYR A 285 15.11 -30.48 -1.68
CA TYR A 285 14.70 -29.79 -0.46
C TYR A 285 15.87 -29.51 0.46
N ILE A 286 15.67 -28.53 1.35
CA ILE A 286 16.46 -28.30 2.56
C ILE A 286 15.46 -28.15 3.70
N ALA A 287 15.54 -28.97 4.73
CA ALA A 287 14.69 -28.88 5.92
C ALA A 287 15.58 -28.73 7.15
N ASP A 288 15.50 -27.57 7.80
CA ASP A 288 16.21 -27.31 9.05
C ASP A 288 15.38 -27.80 10.23
N THR A 289 16.02 -28.49 11.15
CA THR A 289 15.40 -28.92 12.41
C THR A 289 16.27 -28.49 13.57
N LYS A 290 15.77 -28.61 14.79
CA LYS A 290 16.56 -28.33 15.99
C LYS A 290 17.87 -29.14 16.08
N PHE A 291 17.91 -30.31 15.46
CA PHE A 291 19.00 -31.28 15.64
C PHE A 291 19.91 -31.41 14.43
N ARG A 292 19.36 -31.27 13.22
CA ARG A 292 20.11 -31.44 11.98
C ARG A 292 19.43 -30.76 10.80
N VAL A 293 20.21 -30.48 9.76
CA VAL A 293 19.71 -30.06 8.45
C VAL A 293 19.57 -31.30 7.57
N TYR A 294 18.39 -31.51 7.01
CA TYR A 294 18.14 -32.52 5.99
C TYR A 294 18.18 -31.86 4.63
N THR A 295 18.75 -32.54 3.63
CA THR A 295 18.78 -32.03 2.27
C THR A 295 18.82 -33.17 1.28
N SER A 296 18.21 -32.97 0.12
CA SER A 296 18.28 -33.90 -1.00
C SER A 296 19.67 -33.97 -1.66
N ARG A 297 20.61 -33.07 -1.28
CA ARG A 297 21.99 -33.03 -1.79
C ARG A 297 23.00 -32.98 -0.64
N SER A 298 23.01 -34.01 0.21
CA SER A 298 23.86 -34.07 1.42
C SER A 298 25.34 -33.77 1.12
N ASN A 299 25.93 -34.39 0.10
CA ASN A 299 27.35 -34.21 -0.21
C ASN A 299 27.69 -32.78 -0.67
N ASP A 300 26.75 -32.09 -1.33
CA ASP A 300 26.98 -30.75 -1.88
C ASP A 300 26.67 -29.65 -0.87
N ILE A 301 25.75 -29.92 0.06
CA ILE A 301 25.19 -28.92 0.99
C ILE A 301 25.71 -29.10 2.42
N LEU A 302 25.87 -30.33 2.90
CA LEU A 302 26.21 -30.65 4.30
C LEU A 302 27.71 -30.80 4.57
N GLY A 303 28.60 -30.69 3.58
CA GLY A 303 30.03 -31.05 3.70
C GLY A 303 30.71 -30.76 5.05
N GLU A 304 30.55 -29.55 5.60
CA GLU A 304 31.12 -29.16 6.92
C GLU A 304 30.12 -29.15 8.10
N TYR A 305 28.81 -29.32 7.84
CA TYR A 305 27.76 -29.25 8.87
C TYR A 305 27.62 -30.53 9.70
N ASP A 306 28.23 -31.64 9.29
CA ASP A 306 28.12 -32.94 9.99
C ASP A 306 28.72 -32.93 11.41
N ARG A 307 29.54 -31.94 11.76
CA ARG A 307 30.24 -31.91 13.07
C ARG A 307 29.61 -30.99 14.10
N ASN A 308 28.86 -29.98 13.69
CA ASN A 308 28.23 -29.02 14.60
C ASN A 308 26.88 -28.58 14.04
N PRO A 309 25.79 -28.63 14.83
CA PRO A 309 24.49 -28.13 14.40
C PRO A 309 24.60 -26.61 14.20
N VAL A 310 24.72 -26.20 12.95
CA VAL A 310 24.66 -24.78 12.59
C VAL A 310 23.21 -24.47 12.25
N SER A 311 22.62 -23.56 13.02
CA SER A 311 21.29 -23.07 12.72
C SER A 311 21.34 -22.25 11.43
N LEU A 312 20.42 -22.52 10.51
CA LEU A 312 20.32 -21.81 9.25
C LEU A 312 19.35 -20.63 9.39
N ARG A 313 19.73 -19.48 8.84
CA ARG A 313 18.90 -18.27 8.85
C ARG A 313 17.86 -18.31 7.73
N CYS A 314 18.27 -18.68 6.52
CA CYS A 314 17.38 -18.91 5.38
C CYS A 314 18.07 -19.78 4.32
N ALA A 315 17.27 -20.36 3.43
CA ALA A 315 17.75 -20.91 2.17
C ALA A 315 16.67 -20.78 1.10
N SER A 316 17.08 -20.92 -0.16
CA SER A 316 16.19 -20.98 -1.30
C SER A 316 16.78 -21.82 -2.41
N PHE A 317 15.92 -22.50 -3.16
CA PHE A 317 16.24 -23.04 -4.47
C PHE A 317 15.78 -22.07 -5.56
N GLY A 318 16.50 -22.03 -6.67
CA GLY A 318 16.21 -21.22 -7.84
C GLY A 318 16.24 -22.03 -9.14
N TYR A 319 16.21 -21.31 -10.26
CA TYR A 319 16.21 -21.86 -11.61
C TYR A 319 17.38 -22.82 -11.85
N GLY A 320 17.14 -23.86 -12.66
CA GLY A 320 18.13 -24.91 -12.92
C GLY A 320 18.52 -25.72 -11.68
N GLY A 321 17.78 -25.55 -10.58
CA GLY A 321 18.11 -26.13 -9.28
C GLY A 321 19.37 -25.53 -8.65
N SER A 322 19.67 -24.28 -8.98
CA SER A 322 20.55 -23.40 -8.20
C SER A 322 20.04 -23.28 -6.77
N TRP A 323 20.93 -22.95 -5.83
CA TRP A 323 20.55 -22.81 -4.44
C TRP A 323 21.44 -21.84 -3.68
N VAL A 324 20.91 -21.33 -2.58
CA VAL A 324 21.60 -20.47 -1.63
C VAL A 324 21.20 -20.87 -0.21
N ILE A 325 22.17 -20.86 0.71
CA ILE A 325 21.99 -21.08 2.14
C ILE A 325 22.74 -19.97 2.86
N VAL A 326 22.08 -19.38 3.85
CA VAL A 326 22.65 -18.37 4.75
C VAL A 326 22.55 -18.90 6.17
N ASP A 327 23.69 -19.03 6.86
CA ASP A 327 23.70 -19.46 8.26
C ASP A 327 23.42 -18.30 9.24
N HIS A 328 23.26 -18.61 10.53
CA HIS A 328 23.03 -17.58 11.55
C HIS A 328 24.19 -16.58 11.72
N SER A 329 25.41 -16.95 11.32
CA SER A 329 26.58 -16.06 11.31
C SER A 329 26.61 -15.14 10.09
N GLY A 330 25.74 -15.38 9.10
CA GLY A 330 25.68 -14.64 7.84
C GLY A 330 26.60 -15.20 6.76
N ASN A 331 27.21 -16.37 6.96
CA ASN A 331 27.99 -17.00 5.91
C ASN A 331 27.04 -17.52 4.83
N VAL A 332 27.38 -17.22 3.58
CA VAL A 332 26.59 -17.60 2.41
C VAL A 332 27.29 -18.74 1.68
N ARG A 333 26.55 -19.82 1.42
CA ARG A 333 26.92 -20.85 0.46
C ARG A 333 25.92 -20.86 -0.67
N SER A 334 26.40 -21.05 -1.90
CA SER A 334 25.52 -21.10 -3.06
C SER A 334 26.10 -21.94 -4.19
N HIS A 335 25.24 -22.34 -5.12
CA HIS A 335 25.61 -23.05 -6.33
C HIS A 335 24.73 -22.61 -7.49
N GLY A 336 25.33 -22.40 -8.67
CA GLY A 336 24.62 -22.13 -9.92
C GLY A 336 23.90 -20.78 -9.98
N LEU A 337 24.25 -19.82 -9.13
CA LEU A 337 23.67 -18.47 -9.18
C LEU A 337 24.35 -17.59 -10.22
N VAL A 338 23.57 -16.81 -10.96
CA VAL A 338 24.10 -15.81 -11.89
C VAL A 338 24.75 -14.62 -11.15
N ALA A 339 25.71 -13.96 -11.79
CA ALA A 339 26.49 -12.88 -11.19
C ALA A 339 25.63 -11.74 -10.62
N GLY A 340 24.50 -11.42 -11.25
CA GLY A 340 23.57 -10.40 -10.76
C GLY A 340 22.98 -10.74 -9.38
N VAL A 341 22.62 -12.00 -9.15
CA VAL A 341 22.07 -12.48 -7.86
C VAL A 341 23.18 -12.52 -6.80
N LEU A 342 24.37 -13.03 -7.16
CA LEU A 342 25.55 -13.04 -6.27
C LEU A 342 25.93 -11.65 -5.79
N LYS A 343 25.88 -10.64 -6.69
CA LYS A 343 26.14 -9.24 -6.34
C LYS A 343 25.16 -8.71 -5.29
N LYS A 344 23.87 -9.08 -5.36
CA LYS A 344 22.87 -8.68 -4.36
C LYS A 344 23.14 -9.35 -3.03
N ILE A 345 23.36 -10.67 -3.03
CA ILE A 345 23.71 -11.41 -1.81
C ILE A 345 24.94 -10.80 -1.11
N ALA A 346 25.96 -10.40 -1.87
CA ALA A 346 27.18 -9.81 -1.34
C ALA A 346 27.02 -8.34 -0.87
N ALA A 347 25.89 -7.67 -1.15
CA ALA A 347 25.69 -6.27 -0.83
C ALA A 347 25.43 -6.01 0.67
N GLY A 348 25.08 -7.04 1.44
CA GLY A 348 24.80 -6.90 2.86
C GLY A 348 24.61 -8.23 3.58
N ASN A 349 24.36 -8.17 4.89
CA ASN A 349 24.13 -9.36 5.69
C ASN A 349 22.68 -9.85 5.48
N VAL A 350 22.51 -10.89 4.66
CA VAL A 350 21.21 -11.41 4.19
C VAL A 350 20.38 -11.96 5.34
N ARG A 351 19.17 -11.45 5.52
CA ARG A 351 18.17 -11.96 6.46
C ARG A 351 17.30 -13.03 5.81
N ASN A 352 16.78 -12.75 4.63
CA ASN A 352 15.93 -13.66 3.85
C ASN A 352 16.32 -13.56 2.37
N ILE A 353 16.26 -14.67 1.66
CA ILE A 353 16.45 -14.71 0.21
C ILE A 353 15.46 -15.69 -0.40
N GLN A 354 14.90 -15.30 -1.54
CA GLN A 354 14.03 -16.12 -2.36
C GLN A 354 14.52 -16.03 -3.80
N LEU A 355 14.80 -17.18 -4.39
CA LEU A 355 15.22 -17.32 -5.78
C LEU A 355 14.01 -17.76 -6.59
N SER A 356 13.85 -17.20 -7.79
CA SER A 356 12.85 -17.72 -8.71
C SER A 356 13.30 -19.06 -9.25
N ILE A 357 12.37 -20.02 -9.27
CA ILE A 357 12.62 -21.34 -9.87
C ILE A 357 12.31 -21.38 -11.37
N THR A 358 11.70 -20.33 -11.91
CA THR A 358 11.38 -20.22 -13.35
C THR A 358 12.33 -19.31 -14.10
N GLU A 359 13.05 -18.41 -13.43
CA GLU A 359 13.89 -17.40 -14.07
C GLU A 359 15.20 -17.19 -13.29
N GLU A 360 16.35 -17.39 -13.95
CA GLU A 360 17.67 -17.38 -13.29
C GLU A 360 18.06 -16.04 -12.68
N LYS A 361 17.54 -14.93 -13.22
CA LYS A 361 17.86 -13.57 -12.78
C LYS A 361 16.92 -13.09 -11.68
N HIS A 362 15.78 -13.74 -11.50
CA HIS A 362 14.75 -13.26 -10.60
C HIS A 362 15.03 -13.70 -9.16
N CYS A 363 15.08 -12.73 -8.25
CA CYS A 363 15.30 -12.95 -6.83
C CYS A 363 14.73 -11.82 -5.98
N TYR A 364 14.51 -12.12 -4.71
CA TYR A 364 14.19 -11.18 -3.65
C TYR A 364 15.19 -11.39 -2.50
N VAL A 365 15.81 -10.31 -2.03
CA VAL A 365 16.79 -10.32 -0.93
C VAL A 365 16.35 -9.29 0.10
N GLU A 366 16.18 -9.73 1.34
CA GLU A 366 16.00 -8.87 2.51
C GLU A 366 17.26 -8.95 3.36
N TYR A 367 17.80 -7.81 3.77
CA TYR A 367 18.99 -7.73 4.62
C TYR A 367 18.60 -7.54 6.09
N THR A 368 19.54 -7.80 6.99
CA THR A 368 19.35 -7.67 8.45
C THR A 368 19.11 -6.24 8.92
N ASP A 369 19.45 -5.24 8.11
CA ASP A 369 19.11 -3.83 8.33
C ASP A 369 17.70 -3.44 7.81
N CYS A 370 16.91 -4.44 7.42
CA CYS A 370 15.56 -4.31 6.82
C CYS A 370 15.52 -3.63 5.45
N SER A 371 16.67 -3.35 4.82
CA SER A 371 16.68 -2.98 3.42
C SER A 371 16.33 -4.19 2.54
N ILE A 372 15.80 -3.92 1.35
CA ILE A 372 15.34 -4.93 0.41
C ILE A 372 15.94 -4.62 -0.96
N ASP A 373 16.43 -5.64 -1.64
CA ASP A 373 16.84 -5.57 -3.04
C ASP A 373 16.24 -6.75 -3.81
N PHE A 374 15.76 -6.53 -5.02
CA PHE A 374 15.13 -7.56 -5.81
C PHE A 374 15.35 -7.36 -7.31
N THR A 375 15.18 -8.42 -8.06
CA THR A 375 14.99 -8.41 -9.51
C THR A 375 13.78 -9.31 -9.74
N LEU A 376 12.63 -8.71 -10.05
CA LEU A 376 11.36 -9.41 -10.20
C LEU A 376 10.75 -9.05 -11.57
N PRO A 377 9.81 -9.86 -12.07
CA PRO A 377 8.98 -9.45 -13.20
C PRO A 377 8.38 -8.06 -12.98
N GLU A 378 8.35 -7.23 -14.02
CA GLU A 378 7.95 -5.82 -13.92
C GLU A 378 6.51 -5.66 -13.39
N ASP A 379 5.60 -6.54 -13.79
CA ASP A 379 4.22 -6.59 -13.33
C ASP A 379 4.10 -6.89 -11.82
N TRP A 380 5.17 -7.37 -11.17
CA TRP A 380 5.18 -7.66 -9.73
C TRP A 380 5.62 -6.47 -8.88
N HIS A 381 6.30 -5.49 -9.47
CA HIS A 381 6.92 -4.39 -8.71
C HIS A 381 5.89 -3.60 -7.92
N VAL A 382 4.71 -3.36 -8.51
CA VAL A 382 3.60 -2.65 -7.86
C VAL A 382 3.09 -3.43 -6.64
N HIS A 383 2.98 -4.75 -6.74
CA HIS A 383 2.50 -5.58 -5.63
C HIS A 383 3.50 -5.62 -4.49
N VAL A 384 4.78 -5.80 -4.81
CA VAL A 384 5.87 -5.79 -3.82
C VAL A 384 5.96 -4.42 -3.14
N ALA A 385 5.89 -3.33 -3.91
CA ALA A 385 5.87 -1.96 -3.36
C ALA A 385 4.66 -1.70 -2.46
N ASN A 386 3.47 -2.20 -2.83
CA ASN A 386 2.25 -2.06 -2.03
C ASN A 386 2.33 -2.84 -0.70
N VAL A 387 2.96 -4.01 -0.70
CA VAL A 387 3.07 -4.85 0.49
C VAL A 387 4.17 -4.35 1.43
N ILE A 388 5.30 -3.91 0.89
CA ILE A 388 6.41 -3.33 1.68
C ILE A 388 6.02 -1.97 2.27
N GLY A 389 4.99 -1.33 1.72
CA GLY A 389 4.57 0.01 2.12
C GLY A 389 5.60 1.02 1.65
N VAL A 390 5.27 1.72 0.56
CA VAL A 390 6.07 2.76 -0.14
C VAL A 390 6.65 3.85 0.81
N SER A 391 6.30 3.88 2.09
CA SER A 391 6.81 4.81 3.10
C SER A 391 8.06 4.37 3.87
N LEU A 392 8.43 3.07 3.89
CA LEU A 392 9.62 2.59 4.63
C LEU A 392 10.92 2.63 3.82
N LEU A 393 10.80 2.76 2.50
CA LEU A 393 11.95 2.88 1.63
C LEU A 393 12.36 4.36 1.65
N GLY A 394 13.53 4.67 2.23
CA GLY A 394 14.23 5.93 1.95
C GLY A 394 14.31 6.17 0.44
N PRO A 395 14.67 7.38 -0.03
CA PRO A 395 14.39 7.84 -1.39
C PRO A 395 14.75 6.75 -2.40
N PHE A 396 13.72 6.03 -2.87
CA PHE A 396 13.81 5.31 -4.12
C PHE A 396 14.28 6.38 -5.09
N LYS A 397 15.47 6.22 -5.67
CA LYS A 397 15.58 6.55 -7.08
C LYS A 397 14.61 5.58 -7.71
N PRO A 398 13.41 6.00 -8.16
CA PRO A 398 12.70 5.15 -9.08
C PRO A 398 13.74 4.86 -10.15
N LEU A 399 13.96 3.59 -10.49
CA LEU A 399 14.40 3.33 -11.85
C LEU A 399 13.39 4.10 -12.69
N ALA A 400 13.85 5.21 -13.27
CA ALA A 400 13.00 6.06 -14.08
C ALA A 400 12.36 5.09 -15.05
N PHE A 401 11.03 4.96 -14.97
CA PHE A 401 10.25 4.27 -15.98
C PHE A 401 10.81 4.81 -17.28
N SER A 402 11.44 3.97 -18.09
CA SER A 402 12.14 4.42 -19.28
C SER A 402 11.10 4.88 -20.28
N GLY A 403 10.68 6.13 -20.11
CA GLY A 403 10.69 7.14 -21.16
C GLY A 403 9.58 7.09 -22.17
N PHE A 404 8.49 6.34 -21.99
CA PHE A 404 7.34 6.56 -22.86
C PHE A 404 6.60 7.83 -22.42
N PRO A 405 6.52 8.84 -23.30
CA PRO A 405 5.80 10.05 -23.01
C PRO A 405 4.32 9.69 -22.78
N LEU A 406 3.72 10.29 -21.76
CA LEU A 406 2.31 10.07 -21.44
C LEU A 406 1.39 10.44 -22.61
N LEU A 407 1.82 11.41 -23.43
CA LEU A 407 1.17 11.81 -24.67
C LEU A 407 2.16 11.71 -25.81
N HIS A 408 1.85 10.87 -26.79
CA HIS A 408 2.61 10.71 -28.03
C HIS A 408 1.80 11.30 -29.18
N ARG A 409 2.32 12.33 -29.85
CA ARG A 409 1.67 12.91 -31.03
C ARG A 409 1.65 11.87 -32.16
N ILE A 410 0.51 11.68 -32.79
CA ILE A 410 0.37 10.79 -33.95
C ILE A 410 0.70 11.60 -35.21
N ASP A 411 1.60 11.09 -36.05
CA ASP A 411 1.93 11.75 -37.31
C ASP A 411 0.74 11.69 -38.28
N GLN A 412 0.58 12.74 -39.10
CA GLN A 412 -0.56 12.84 -40.03
C GLN A 412 -0.52 11.76 -41.13
N SER A 413 0.63 11.16 -41.39
CA SER A 413 0.80 10.07 -42.34
C SER A 413 0.40 8.69 -41.78
N GLU A 414 0.21 8.56 -40.47
CA GLU A 414 -0.12 7.29 -39.84
C GLU A 414 -1.60 6.91 -40.03
N ALA A 415 -1.87 5.61 -40.26
CA ALA A 415 -3.23 5.09 -40.39
C ALA A 415 -4.10 5.37 -39.14
N GLU A 416 -3.49 5.39 -37.95
CA GLU A 416 -4.17 5.70 -36.69
C GLU A 416 -4.69 7.15 -36.67
N PHE A 417 -3.94 8.10 -37.24
CA PHE A 417 -4.38 9.50 -37.38
C PHE A 417 -5.62 9.61 -38.27
N PHE A 418 -5.62 8.95 -39.44
CA PHE A 418 -6.78 8.94 -40.34
C PHE A 418 -8.01 8.31 -39.70
N SER A 419 -7.83 7.22 -38.95
CA SER A 419 -8.93 6.54 -38.24
C SER A 419 -9.58 7.46 -37.19
N VAL A 420 -8.77 8.11 -36.34
CA VAL A 420 -9.28 8.98 -35.27
C VAL A 420 -9.85 10.29 -35.83
N SER A 421 -9.20 10.90 -36.83
CA SER A 421 -9.69 12.12 -37.48
C SER A 421 -11.00 11.89 -38.26
N SER A 422 -11.15 10.73 -38.91
CA SER A 422 -12.38 10.33 -39.56
C SER A 422 -13.51 10.16 -38.53
N GLN A 423 -13.27 9.44 -37.42
CA GLN A 423 -14.24 9.32 -36.33
C GLN A 423 -14.64 10.69 -35.76
N PHE A 424 -13.68 11.59 -35.58
CA PHE A 424 -13.96 12.95 -35.10
C PHE A 424 -14.89 13.71 -36.06
N SER A 425 -14.60 13.64 -37.36
CA SER A 425 -15.33 14.36 -38.40
C SER A 425 -16.70 13.75 -38.71
N MET A 426 -16.81 12.42 -38.75
CA MET A 426 -18.06 11.69 -38.98
C MET A 426 -19.08 11.93 -37.87
N HIS A 427 -18.61 12.12 -36.64
CA HIS A 427 -19.45 12.39 -35.47
C HIS A 427 -19.68 13.89 -35.22
N TRP A 428 -19.24 14.74 -36.14
CA TRP A 428 -19.45 16.19 -36.08
C TRP A 428 -20.70 16.58 -36.87
N THR A 429 -21.67 17.25 -36.23
CA THR A 429 -23.01 17.46 -36.81
C THR A 429 -23.15 18.73 -37.66
N TYR A 430 -22.16 19.61 -37.66
CA TYR A 430 -22.16 20.87 -38.43
C TYR A 430 -20.86 20.99 -39.24
N ARG A 431 -20.43 22.22 -39.58
CA ARG A 431 -19.09 22.46 -40.13
C ARG A 431 -18.03 21.95 -39.16
N CYS A 432 -17.31 20.91 -39.54
CA CYS A 432 -16.22 20.32 -38.76
C CYS A 432 -15.08 21.35 -38.59
N PRO A 433 -14.61 21.63 -37.37
CA PRO A 433 -13.49 22.52 -37.14
C PRO A 433 -12.21 21.92 -37.71
N LYS A 434 -11.22 22.77 -37.97
CA LYS A 434 -9.93 22.30 -38.41
C LYS A 434 -9.25 21.54 -37.27
N LEU A 435 -8.87 20.30 -37.57
CA LEU A 435 -8.06 19.47 -36.69
C LEU A 435 -6.63 20.02 -36.64
N TYR A 436 -6.08 20.18 -35.44
CA TYR A 436 -4.72 20.67 -35.23
C TYR A 436 -3.74 19.52 -34.99
N SER A 437 -4.03 18.67 -33.99
CA SER A 437 -3.20 17.51 -33.65
C SER A 437 -4.01 16.43 -32.92
N ILE A 438 -3.51 15.19 -33.01
CA ILE A 438 -4.01 14.04 -32.26
C ILE A 438 -2.85 13.47 -31.45
N TYR A 439 -3.08 13.22 -30.16
CA TYR A 439 -2.15 12.53 -29.28
C TYR A 439 -2.76 11.21 -28.84
N LYS A 440 -1.95 10.15 -28.85
CA LYS A 440 -2.21 8.89 -28.18
C LYS A 440 -1.85 9.04 -26.70
N ILE A 441 -2.76 8.61 -25.84
CA ILE A 441 -2.60 8.66 -24.39
C ILE A 441 -2.11 7.30 -23.93
N SER A 442 -0.91 7.24 -23.38
CA SER A 442 -0.43 6.08 -22.65
C SER A 442 -1.01 6.12 -21.23
N PRO A 443 -1.46 4.99 -20.67
CA PRO A 443 -1.88 4.94 -19.28
C PRO A 443 -0.74 5.41 -18.37
N SER A 444 -1.02 6.32 -17.43
CA SER A 444 0.03 6.87 -16.55
C SER A 444 0.61 5.85 -15.57
N SER A 445 -0.09 4.73 -15.41
CA SER A 445 0.30 3.62 -14.56
C SER A 445 -0.33 2.35 -15.11
N HIS A 446 0.40 1.24 -14.99
CA HIS A 446 -0.08 -0.09 -15.34
C HIS A 446 -1.36 -0.47 -14.57
N SER A 447 -1.55 0.10 -13.38
CA SER A 447 -2.75 -0.13 -12.56
C SER A 447 -4.01 0.49 -13.16
N GLN A 448 -3.93 1.60 -13.90
CA GLN A 448 -5.11 2.16 -14.58
C GLN A 448 -5.55 1.27 -15.74
N GLU A 449 -4.60 0.86 -16.57
CA GLU A 449 -4.87 -0.02 -17.70
C GLU A 449 -5.42 -1.37 -17.24
N TYR A 450 -4.79 -1.99 -16.24
CA TYR A 450 -5.23 -3.25 -15.68
C TYR A 450 -6.65 -3.16 -15.11
N ARG A 451 -6.96 -2.10 -14.34
CA ARG A 451 -8.30 -1.90 -13.78
C ARG A 451 -9.36 -1.79 -14.86
N TYR A 452 -9.09 -0.98 -15.90
CA TYR A 452 -9.98 -0.86 -17.05
C TYR A 452 -10.18 -2.19 -17.78
N GLN A 453 -9.09 -2.91 -18.10
CA GLN A 453 -9.17 -4.20 -18.78
C GLN A 453 -9.94 -5.25 -17.96
N ALA A 454 -9.70 -5.30 -16.64
CA ALA A 454 -10.43 -6.18 -15.74
C ALA A 454 -11.92 -5.85 -15.69
N TYR A 455 -12.28 -4.56 -15.65
CA TYR A 455 -13.66 -4.11 -15.69
C TYR A 455 -14.32 -4.43 -17.04
N SER A 456 -13.68 -4.04 -18.16
CA SER A 456 -14.18 -4.27 -19.52
C SER A 456 -14.40 -5.75 -19.81
N LYS A 457 -13.46 -6.62 -19.41
CA LYS A 457 -13.61 -8.07 -19.57
C LYS A 457 -14.79 -8.65 -18.78
N ARG A 458 -15.07 -8.10 -17.60
CA ARG A 458 -16.18 -8.55 -16.73
C ARG A 458 -17.54 -8.13 -17.27
N ILE A 459 -17.64 -6.91 -17.79
CA ILE A 459 -18.90 -6.24 -18.08
C ILE A 459 -19.24 -6.23 -19.58
N GLY A 460 -18.25 -6.13 -20.46
CA GLY A 460 -18.42 -6.16 -21.92
C GLY A 460 -19.02 -4.87 -22.50
N ASN A 461 -19.46 -4.96 -23.76
CA ASN A 461 -20.06 -3.85 -24.53
C ASN A 461 -19.17 -2.59 -24.54
N GLU A 462 -17.94 -2.75 -25.02
CA GLU A 462 -17.00 -1.65 -25.13
C GLU A 462 -17.33 -0.77 -26.35
N GLN A 463 -17.40 0.55 -26.13
CA GLN A 463 -17.65 1.55 -27.17
C GLN A 463 -16.64 2.69 -27.10
N LYS A 464 -16.33 3.28 -28.26
CA LYS A 464 -15.55 4.52 -28.32
C LYS A 464 -16.47 5.73 -28.18
N LEU A 465 -16.30 6.51 -27.12
CA LEU A 465 -17.15 7.67 -26.82
C LEU A 465 -16.33 8.93 -26.51
N TRP A 466 -16.91 10.09 -26.80
CA TRP A 466 -16.30 11.40 -26.65
C TRP A 466 -16.56 11.99 -25.27
N HIS A 467 -15.53 12.62 -24.68
CA HIS A 467 -15.64 13.37 -23.43
C HIS A 467 -15.05 14.78 -23.59
N GLY A 468 -15.86 15.79 -23.31
CA GLY A 468 -15.43 17.19 -23.24
C GLY A 468 -15.25 17.64 -21.81
N THR A 469 -14.19 18.41 -21.55
CA THR A 469 -13.88 18.90 -20.21
C THR A 469 -13.10 20.21 -20.24
N ALA A 470 -12.93 20.84 -19.08
CA ALA A 470 -12.19 22.08 -18.95
C ALA A 470 -10.67 21.86 -19.12
N ARG A 471 -10.06 22.67 -20.00
CA ARG A 471 -8.62 22.77 -20.21
C ARG A 471 -8.14 24.15 -19.75
N LEU A 472 -7.39 24.19 -18.65
CA LEU A 472 -6.87 25.43 -18.05
C LEU A 472 -5.41 25.74 -18.43
N CYS A 473 -4.85 25.03 -19.40
CA CYS A 473 -3.47 25.20 -19.85
C CYS A 473 -3.35 25.04 -21.37
N ASN A 474 -2.16 25.27 -21.91
CA ASN A 474 -1.89 25.23 -23.35
C ASN A 474 -1.37 23.85 -23.82
N LEU A 475 -1.85 22.77 -23.20
CA LEU A 475 -1.37 21.41 -23.50
C LEU A 475 -1.54 21.09 -24.99
N GLY A 476 -0.41 20.86 -25.67
CA GLY A 476 -0.30 20.53 -27.10
C GLY A 476 -0.52 21.69 -28.07
N ASN A 477 -0.64 22.94 -27.59
CA ASN A 477 -0.75 24.12 -28.47
C ASN A 477 0.58 24.45 -29.19
N ASP A 478 1.71 23.99 -28.64
CA ASP A 478 3.04 24.16 -29.19
C ASP A 478 3.36 23.17 -30.32
N GLY A 479 2.48 22.19 -30.54
CA GLY A 479 2.69 21.14 -31.54
C GLY A 479 3.87 20.22 -31.23
N LEU A 480 4.36 20.18 -29.98
CA LEU A 480 5.45 19.28 -29.62
C LEU A 480 5.03 17.82 -29.81
N GLU A 481 5.99 16.99 -30.22
CA GLU A 481 5.84 15.54 -30.41
C GLU A 481 5.41 14.86 -29.10
N ASN A 482 5.99 15.31 -27.99
CA ASN A 482 5.71 14.83 -26.64
C ASN A 482 5.18 15.98 -25.80
N ALA A 483 3.96 15.82 -25.29
CA ALA A 483 3.32 16.82 -24.45
C ALA A 483 3.18 16.31 -23.02
N GLU A 484 3.46 17.16 -22.03
CA GLU A 484 3.27 16.80 -20.62
C GLU A 484 2.06 17.52 -20.03
N PRO A 485 1.12 16.80 -19.38
CA PRO A 485 0.01 17.46 -18.74
C PRO A 485 0.49 18.31 -17.56
N CYS A 486 -0.10 19.49 -17.38
CA CYS A 486 0.33 20.44 -16.35
C CYS A 486 0.09 19.94 -14.91
N SER A 487 0.76 20.54 -13.94
CA SER A 487 0.60 20.23 -12.50
C SER A 487 -0.62 20.90 -11.84
N ASN A 488 -1.40 21.67 -12.60
CA ASN A 488 -2.58 22.36 -12.06
C ASN A 488 -3.72 21.37 -11.80
N TYR A 489 -4.02 21.10 -10.53
CA TYR A 489 -5.10 20.20 -10.11
C TYR A 489 -6.51 20.67 -10.52
N LYS A 490 -6.68 21.94 -10.92
CA LYS A 490 -7.94 22.46 -11.46
C LYS A 490 -8.11 22.19 -12.95
N CYS A 491 -7.06 21.75 -13.65
CA CYS A 491 -7.14 21.41 -15.07
C CYS A 491 -7.69 19.98 -15.22
N SER A 492 -9.02 19.87 -15.35
CA SER A 492 -9.70 18.57 -15.46
C SER A 492 -9.12 17.69 -16.56
N LEU A 493 -8.80 18.26 -17.73
CA LEU A 493 -8.16 17.52 -18.82
C LEU A 493 -6.85 16.85 -18.39
N CYS A 494 -5.91 17.63 -17.84
CA CYS A 494 -4.61 17.12 -17.42
C CYS A 494 -4.73 16.10 -16.27
N GLN A 495 -5.71 16.31 -15.38
CA GLN A 495 -5.98 15.38 -14.29
C GLN A 495 -6.54 14.05 -14.80
N ILE A 496 -7.44 14.06 -15.79
CA ILE A 496 -7.97 12.84 -16.40
C ILE A 496 -6.84 12.05 -17.09
N ILE A 497 -5.97 12.75 -17.83
CA ILE A 497 -4.84 12.11 -18.52
C ILE A 497 -3.83 11.50 -17.52
N LYS A 498 -3.57 12.17 -16.38
CA LYS A 498 -2.63 11.67 -15.35
C LYS A 498 -3.22 10.62 -14.43
N ASP A 499 -4.41 10.84 -13.93
CA ASP A 499 -4.95 10.10 -12.78
C ASP A 499 -6.12 9.19 -13.17
N GLY A 500 -6.54 9.25 -14.45
CA GLY A 500 -7.77 8.61 -14.91
C GLY A 500 -9.02 9.41 -14.52
N TYR A 501 -10.18 8.84 -14.81
CA TYR A 501 -11.44 9.43 -14.41
C TYR A 501 -11.71 9.26 -12.90
N SER A 502 -12.49 10.18 -12.33
CA SER A 502 -13.01 10.00 -10.98
C SER A 502 -14.41 10.57 -10.80
N THR A 503 -15.37 9.69 -10.52
CA THR A 503 -16.74 9.99 -10.12
C THR A 503 -16.82 10.93 -8.93
N ARG A 504 -15.82 10.93 -8.03
CA ARG A 504 -15.74 11.88 -6.91
C ARG A 504 -15.62 13.34 -7.35
N ARG A 505 -15.07 13.56 -8.55
CA ARG A 505 -14.92 14.89 -9.18
C ARG A 505 -16.06 15.22 -10.14
N ALA A 506 -17.01 14.30 -10.35
CA ALA A 506 -18.15 14.52 -11.22
C ALA A 506 -19.18 15.49 -10.62
N GLN A 507 -19.89 16.21 -11.49
CA GLN A 507 -20.90 17.16 -11.10
C GLN A 507 -22.14 16.44 -10.55
N PRO A 508 -22.53 16.63 -9.28
CA PRO A 508 -23.63 15.90 -8.67
C PRO A 508 -25.02 16.31 -9.20
N THR A 509 -25.11 17.47 -9.86
CA THR A 509 -26.38 18.03 -10.37
C THR A 509 -26.64 17.71 -11.84
N ALA A 510 -25.80 16.87 -12.46
CA ALA A 510 -26.00 16.46 -13.85
C ALA A 510 -27.24 15.56 -14.01
N MET A 511 -27.70 15.40 -15.25
CA MET A 511 -28.99 14.77 -15.59
C MET A 511 -29.18 13.37 -14.99
N TYR A 512 -28.12 12.56 -15.01
CA TYR A 512 -28.06 11.21 -14.46
C TYR A 512 -27.27 11.17 -13.13
N GLY A 513 -27.21 12.30 -12.41
CA GLY A 513 -26.48 12.42 -11.14
C GLY A 513 -24.96 12.34 -11.28
N ARG A 514 -24.29 11.78 -10.27
CA ARG A 514 -22.82 11.84 -10.13
C ARG A 514 -22.14 10.67 -10.86
N GLY A 515 -22.05 10.78 -12.18
CA GLY A 515 -21.28 9.84 -13.01
C GLY A 515 -20.37 10.54 -14.02
N ILE A 516 -19.67 9.76 -14.82
CA ILE A 516 -18.78 10.23 -15.89
C ILE A 516 -19.57 10.24 -17.19
N TYR A 517 -19.70 11.43 -17.79
CA TYR A 517 -20.55 11.68 -18.94
C TYR A 517 -19.76 11.64 -20.25
N THR A 518 -20.26 10.92 -21.23
CA THR A 518 -19.69 10.79 -22.57
C THR A 518 -20.80 10.94 -23.61
N SER A 519 -20.42 11.07 -24.89
CA SER A 519 -21.31 11.29 -26.02
C SER A 519 -20.89 10.44 -27.22
N LYS A 520 -21.83 10.00 -28.05
CA LYS A 520 -21.49 9.35 -29.34
C LYS A 520 -21.05 10.39 -30.38
N THR A 521 -21.54 11.63 -30.26
CA THR A 521 -21.18 12.74 -31.14
C THR A 521 -20.06 13.62 -30.56
N SER A 522 -19.09 13.97 -31.40
CA SER A 522 -17.95 14.83 -31.05
C SER A 522 -18.37 16.29 -30.86
N THR A 523 -19.35 16.78 -31.64
CA THR A 523 -19.91 18.14 -31.47
C THR A 523 -20.57 18.34 -30.11
N LYS A 524 -21.30 17.34 -29.60
CA LYS A 524 -21.92 17.41 -28.27
C LYS A 524 -20.88 17.48 -27.17
N ALA A 525 -19.85 16.62 -27.22
CA ALA A 525 -18.74 16.66 -26.29
C ALA A 525 -17.99 18.00 -26.36
N SER A 526 -17.79 18.56 -27.56
CA SER A 526 -17.18 19.88 -27.77
C SER A 526 -17.88 21.00 -27.01
N GLY A 527 -19.21 20.94 -26.84
CA GLY A 527 -19.97 21.91 -26.06
C GLY A 527 -19.56 22.00 -24.58
N TYR A 528 -18.87 20.98 -24.05
CA TYR A 528 -18.33 20.95 -22.69
C TYR A 528 -16.83 21.27 -22.62
N CYS A 529 -16.18 21.49 -23.76
CA CYS A 529 -14.78 21.89 -23.81
C CYS A 529 -14.65 23.39 -23.53
N SER A 530 -13.75 23.76 -22.63
CA SER A 530 -13.37 25.16 -22.37
C SER A 530 -11.86 25.33 -22.35
N GLY A 531 -11.38 26.50 -22.79
CA GLY A 531 -9.95 26.83 -22.85
C GLY A 531 -9.69 28.05 -23.74
N SER A 532 -8.51 28.67 -23.59
CA SER A 532 -8.05 29.76 -24.47
C SER A 532 -7.30 29.19 -25.68
N GLY A 533 -7.67 29.60 -26.90
CA GLY A 533 -7.09 29.10 -28.14
C GLY A 533 -7.77 27.80 -28.59
N LEU A 534 -6.98 26.76 -28.87
CA LEU A 534 -7.50 25.46 -29.31
C LEU A 534 -8.45 24.84 -28.29
N LYS A 535 -9.44 24.11 -28.75
CA LYS A 535 -10.26 23.21 -27.93
C LYS A 535 -9.63 21.82 -27.87
N ALA A 536 -9.99 21.09 -26.83
CA ALA A 536 -9.49 19.75 -26.56
C ALA A 536 -10.64 18.81 -26.21
N VAL A 537 -10.77 17.69 -26.92
CA VAL A 537 -11.74 16.63 -26.61
C VAL A 537 -11.02 15.29 -26.47
N LEU A 538 -11.50 14.43 -25.58
CA LEU A 538 -10.98 13.07 -25.38
C LEU A 538 -11.84 12.05 -26.12
N LEU A 539 -11.19 11.09 -26.79
CA LEU A 539 -11.83 9.86 -27.26
C LEU A 539 -11.43 8.72 -26.31
N ASN A 540 -12.42 7.99 -25.82
CA ASN A 540 -12.26 7.04 -24.72
C ASN A 540 -12.77 5.67 -25.14
N ASN A 541 -12.17 4.61 -24.61
CA ASN A 541 -12.82 3.30 -24.57
C ASN A 541 -13.72 3.27 -23.32
N VAL A 542 -14.97 2.84 -23.47
CA VAL A 542 -15.97 2.83 -22.40
C VAL A 542 -16.67 1.47 -22.37
N ALA A 543 -16.55 0.77 -21.26
CA ALA A 543 -17.22 -0.52 -21.02
C ALA A 543 -18.64 -0.26 -20.46
N LEU A 544 -19.64 -0.38 -21.32
CA LEU A 544 -21.02 0.01 -20.99
C LEU A 544 -21.86 -1.08 -20.35
N GLY A 545 -21.50 -2.35 -20.54
CA GLY A 545 -22.28 -3.48 -20.04
C GLY A 545 -23.75 -3.43 -20.42
N ASN A 546 -24.59 -3.72 -19.44
CA ASN A 546 -26.03 -3.56 -19.51
C ASN A 546 -26.40 -2.07 -19.42
N ILE A 547 -26.96 -1.54 -20.51
CA ILE A 547 -27.31 -0.12 -20.63
C ILE A 547 -28.76 0.11 -20.19
N PHE A 548 -28.98 1.01 -19.23
CA PHE A 548 -30.30 1.51 -18.89
C PHE A 548 -30.65 2.70 -19.80
N GLY A 549 -31.54 2.47 -20.78
CA GLY A 549 -32.01 3.52 -21.69
C GLY A 549 -33.07 4.41 -21.05
N THR A 550 -32.81 5.70 -20.86
CA THR A 550 -33.82 6.67 -20.40
C THR A 550 -33.52 8.10 -20.84
N ASP A 551 -34.56 8.87 -21.17
CA ASP A 551 -34.46 10.32 -21.37
C ASP A 551 -34.91 11.12 -20.13
N GLU A 552 -35.36 10.42 -19.08
CA GLU A 552 -35.75 11.04 -17.81
C GLU A 552 -34.52 11.32 -16.93
N ALA A 553 -34.51 12.49 -16.29
CA ALA A 553 -33.44 12.83 -15.36
C ALA A 553 -33.50 11.91 -14.14
N CYS A 554 -32.38 11.29 -13.81
CA CYS A 554 -32.24 10.38 -12.66
C CYS A 554 -31.02 10.80 -11.84
N LYS A 555 -31.20 11.50 -10.72
CA LYS A 555 -30.09 12.03 -9.91
C LYS A 555 -29.44 10.97 -9.00
N SER A 556 -29.13 9.80 -9.55
CA SER A 556 -28.52 8.70 -8.82
C SER A 556 -26.99 8.84 -8.74
N ILE A 557 -26.37 8.08 -7.85
CA ILE A 557 -24.91 7.91 -7.78
C ILE A 557 -24.45 6.55 -8.34
N THR A 558 -25.40 5.72 -8.76
CA THR A 558 -25.20 4.38 -9.33
C THR A 558 -26.22 4.15 -10.45
N PRO A 559 -25.94 3.24 -11.41
CA PRO A 559 -26.96 2.82 -12.37
C PRO A 559 -28.10 2.09 -11.63
N PRO A 560 -29.30 1.97 -12.24
CA PRO A 560 -30.35 1.12 -11.71
C PRO A 560 -29.89 -0.34 -11.57
N ILE A 561 -30.52 -1.08 -10.65
CA ILE A 561 -30.18 -2.48 -10.39
C ILE A 561 -30.28 -3.30 -11.70
N GLY A 562 -29.23 -4.08 -11.98
CA GLY A 562 -29.11 -4.90 -13.19
C GLY A 562 -28.44 -4.21 -14.38
N TYR A 563 -28.08 -2.93 -14.24
CA TYR A 563 -27.41 -2.14 -15.26
C TYR A 563 -26.05 -1.64 -14.81
N ASP A 564 -25.15 -1.39 -15.76
CA ASP A 564 -23.79 -0.92 -15.53
C ASP A 564 -23.62 0.54 -15.97
N SER A 565 -24.49 1.02 -16.86
CA SER A 565 -24.48 2.37 -17.41
C SER A 565 -25.88 2.91 -17.70
N VAL A 566 -25.98 4.22 -17.91
CA VAL A 566 -27.22 4.91 -18.31
C VAL A 566 -27.00 5.62 -19.64
N GLN A 567 -27.94 5.52 -20.59
CA GLN A 567 -27.85 6.16 -21.90
C GLN A 567 -29.16 6.85 -22.28
N SER A 568 -29.06 8.07 -22.82
CA SER A 568 -30.19 8.76 -23.45
C SER A 568 -30.61 8.02 -24.72
N VAL A 569 -31.91 7.75 -24.84
CA VAL A 569 -32.44 6.96 -25.97
C VAL A 569 -32.65 7.84 -27.20
N LYS A 570 -33.11 9.09 -27.02
CA LYS A 570 -33.52 9.91 -28.17
C LYS A 570 -32.97 11.33 -28.16
N LYS A 571 -32.86 11.97 -26.99
CA LYS A 571 -32.86 13.43 -26.96
C LYS A 571 -31.50 14.08 -26.76
N TYR A 572 -30.60 13.46 -26.00
CA TYR A 572 -29.44 14.19 -25.48
C TYR A 572 -28.09 13.69 -25.97
N ASP A 573 -28.03 12.49 -26.56
CA ASP A 573 -26.79 11.79 -26.91
C ASP A 573 -25.78 11.82 -25.75
N ILE A 574 -26.20 11.24 -24.64
CA ILE A 574 -25.43 11.20 -23.40
C ILE A 574 -25.38 9.75 -22.93
N THR A 575 -24.18 9.30 -22.57
CA THR A 575 -23.95 8.03 -21.89
C THR A 575 -23.20 8.31 -20.59
N CYS A 576 -23.61 7.66 -19.49
CA CYS A 576 -23.09 7.89 -18.16
C CYS A 576 -22.67 6.56 -17.51
N VAL A 577 -21.44 6.51 -17.00
CA VAL A 577 -20.90 5.40 -16.21
C VAL A 577 -20.58 5.87 -14.78
N TYR A 578 -20.64 4.97 -13.81
CA TYR A 578 -20.52 5.30 -12.37
C TYR A 578 -19.32 4.65 -11.69
N ASP A 579 -18.54 3.85 -12.42
CA ASP A 579 -17.28 3.28 -11.96
C ASP A 579 -16.12 4.01 -12.65
N ASP A 580 -15.10 4.36 -11.87
CA ASP A 580 -13.90 5.04 -12.36
C ASP A 580 -13.12 4.13 -13.35
N ASP A 581 -13.28 2.82 -13.22
CA ASP A 581 -12.63 1.79 -14.04
C ASP A 581 -13.42 1.44 -15.32
N ALA A 582 -14.62 1.99 -15.50
CA ALA A 582 -15.47 1.72 -16.69
C ALA A 582 -15.03 2.50 -17.94
N ILE A 583 -14.06 3.40 -17.82
CA ILE A 583 -13.66 4.33 -18.89
C ILE A 583 -12.16 4.61 -18.87
N GLN A 584 -11.56 4.61 -20.06
CA GLN A 584 -10.14 4.91 -20.24
C GLN A 584 -9.95 5.93 -21.37
N PRO A 585 -9.25 7.06 -21.13
CA PRO A 585 -8.91 8.01 -22.18
C PRO A 585 -7.82 7.40 -23.09
N VAL A 586 -8.04 7.42 -24.41
CA VAL A 586 -7.15 6.80 -25.39
C VAL A 586 -6.51 7.83 -26.32
N TYR A 587 -7.29 8.85 -26.72
CA TYR A 587 -6.78 9.93 -27.56
C TYR A 587 -7.18 11.29 -27.02
N LEU A 588 -6.27 12.26 -27.20
CA LEU A 588 -6.51 13.68 -27.03
C LEU A 588 -6.50 14.34 -28.42
N ILE A 589 -7.60 15.02 -28.75
CA ILE A 589 -7.77 15.70 -30.04
C ILE A 589 -7.79 17.20 -29.81
N LEU A 590 -6.89 17.93 -30.48
CA LEU A 590 -6.86 19.39 -30.49
C LEU A 590 -7.40 19.94 -31.82
N TYR A 591 -8.25 20.96 -31.74
CA TYR A 591 -8.94 21.56 -32.89
C TYR A 591 -9.29 23.03 -32.62
N GLU A 592 -9.67 23.76 -33.66
CA GLU A 592 -10.07 25.18 -33.61
C GLU A 592 -11.38 25.46 -32.86
#